data_AF-A0A9D8U5A3-F1
#
_entry.id   AF-A0A9D8U5A3-F1
#
_cell.length_a   1.000
_cell.length_b   1.000
_cell.length_c   1.000
_cell.angle_alpha   90.00
_cell.angle_beta   90.00
_cell.angle_gamma   90.00
#
_symmetry.space_group_name_H-M   'P 1'
#
loop_
_entity.id
_entity.type
_entity.pdbx_description
1 polymer ?
#
loop_
_entity_poly.entity_id
_entity_poly.type
_entity_poly.pdbx_seq_one_letter_code
_entity_poly.pdbx_strand_id
1 'polypeptide(L)'
;MNCYLCIDLEATSRRSGLLVEMEAIELGVVAVDESGVTIGEYQSYIKPKFTELTNYSTSIHNITQSALDSALYLPAVLREFQQWMATLPNTPTRWYSWGSYDIRQLELDAGPERWNVALNLPEHLNAKKLFQKNQLKKGRQVGLKKALNLVGCEFVGQKHSALDDARNIACLFEFFHTNERAQN
;
A
#
# COMPACT_ATOMS: atom_id res chain seq x y z
N MET A 1 5.80 12.07 18.74
CA MET A 1 6.66 11.41 17.74
C MET A 1 5.82 11.25 16.48
N ASN A 2 6.40 11.31 15.30
CA ASN A 2 5.61 11.15 14.08
C ASN A 2 5.35 9.67 13.78
N CYS A 3 4.18 9.37 13.24
CA CYS A 3 3.82 8.06 12.70
C CYS A 3 3.59 8.18 11.19
N TYR A 4 4.02 7.16 10.46
CA TYR A 4 3.91 7.05 9.02
C TYR A 4 3.36 5.68 8.63
N LEU A 5 2.61 5.61 7.53
CA LEU A 5 2.07 4.34 7.03
C LEU A 5 2.75 3.96 5.72
N CYS A 6 3.18 2.73 5.57
CA CYS A 6 3.52 2.12 4.29
C CYS A 6 2.33 1.24 3.89
N ILE A 7 1.75 1.49 2.72
CA ILE A 7 0.52 0.85 2.25
C ILE A 7 0.78 0.26 0.87
N ASP A 8 0.27 -0.94 0.65
CA ASP A 8 0.19 -1.59 -0.64
C ASP A 8 -1.22 -2.19 -0.83
N LEU A 9 -1.64 -2.34 -2.09
CA LEU A 9 -2.92 -2.94 -2.46
C LEU A 9 -2.71 -4.05 -3.47
N GLU A 10 -3.45 -5.13 -3.27
CA GLU A 10 -3.76 -6.03 -4.38
C GLU A 10 -5.12 -5.69 -4.96
N ALA A 11 -5.28 -5.91 -6.27
CA ALA A 11 -6.49 -5.57 -6.99
C ALA A 11 -6.92 -6.68 -7.94
N THR A 12 -8.22 -6.74 -8.23
CA THR A 12 -8.70 -7.54 -9.36
C THR A 12 -7.99 -7.09 -10.63
N SER A 13 -7.63 -8.04 -11.47
CA SER A 13 -6.84 -7.82 -12.68
C SER A 13 -7.25 -8.81 -13.77
N ARG A 14 -7.11 -8.44 -15.04
CA ARG A 14 -7.37 -9.35 -16.17
C ARG A 14 -6.24 -9.26 -17.19
N ARG A 15 -5.97 -10.37 -17.88
CA ARG A 15 -5.01 -10.37 -18.99
C ARG A 15 -5.68 -9.74 -20.22
N SER A 16 -5.49 -8.43 -20.41
CA SER A 16 -6.03 -7.68 -21.55
C SER A 16 -5.05 -6.58 -21.98
N GLY A 17 -5.00 -6.29 -23.28
CA GLY A 17 -4.27 -5.14 -23.84
C GLY A 17 -5.07 -3.82 -23.79
N LEU A 18 -6.25 -3.82 -23.17
CA LEU A 18 -7.12 -2.65 -22.96
C LEU A 18 -7.09 -2.21 -21.49
N LEU A 19 -7.55 -0.99 -21.23
CA LEU A 19 -7.82 -0.51 -19.87
C LEU A 19 -8.87 -1.43 -19.23
N VAL A 20 -8.46 -2.17 -18.19
CA VAL A 20 -9.34 -3.05 -17.42
C VAL A 20 -9.74 -2.32 -16.16
N GLU A 21 -11.04 -2.32 -15.84
CA GLU A 21 -11.50 -1.89 -14.52
C GLU A 21 -10.94 -2.81 -13.44
N MET A 22 -10.35 -2.21 -12.42
CA MET A 22 -9.78 -2.91 -11.27
C MET A 22 -10.47 -2.41 -10.00
N GLU A 23 -10.46 -3.22 -8.95
CA GLU A 23 -10.97 -2.90 -7.61
C GLU A 23 -10.03 -3.52 -6.58
N ALA A 24 -9.74 -2.81 -5.49
CA ALA A 24 -8.91 -3.33 -4.41
C ALA A 24 -9.55 -4.57 -3.76
N ILE A 25 -8.73 -5.60 -3.54
CA ILE A 25 -9.13 -6.89 -2.94
C ILE A 25 -8.29 -7.25 -1.71
N GLU A 26 -7.19 -6.54 -1.47
CA GLU A 26 -6.39 -6.64 -0.26
C GLU A 26 -5.81 -5.27 0.08
N LEU A 27 -5.80 -4.93 1.37
CA LEU A 27 -5.15 -3.75 1.93
C LEU A 27 -4.11 -4.23 2.94
N GLY A 28 -2.83 -3.94 2.67
CA GLY A 28 -1.73 -4.20 3.59
C GLY A 28 -1.12 -2.90 4.08
N VAL A 29 -0.90 -2.80 5.39
CA VAL A 29 -0.41 -1.58 6.03
C VAL A 29 0.63 -1.90 7.09
N VAL A 30 1.75 -1.17 7.06
CA VAL A 30 2.75 -1.16 8.12
C VAL A 30 2.90 0.26 8.64
N ALA A 31 2.64 0.46 9.93
CA ALA A 31 2.93 1.71 10.61
C ALA A 31 4.38 1.71 11.10
N VAL A 32 5.10 2.80 10.85
CA VAL A 32 6.47 3.02 11.35
C VAL A 32 6.55 4.35 12.10
N ASP A 33 7.44 4.40 13.08
CA ASP A 33 7.81 5.65 13.75
C ASP A 33 8.83 6.48 12.94
N GLU A 34 9.25 7.62 13.49
CA GLU A 34 10.24 8.53 12.90
C GLU A 34 11.65 7.94 12.70
N SER A 35 11.95 6.81 13.36
CA SER A 35 13.19 6.05 13.17
C SER A 35 13.07 4.92 12.14
N GLY A 36 11.87 4.72 11.58
CA GLY A 36 11.58 3.61 10.67
C GLY A 36 11.30 2.29 11.38
N VAL A 37 11.16 2.28 12.71
CA VAL A 37 10.79 1.07 13.45
C VAL A 37 9.32 0.79 13.28
N THR A 38 8.97 -0.45 12.95
CA THR A 38 7.59 -0.91 12.85
C THR A 38 6.90 -0.86 14.21
N ILE A 39 5.77 -0.17 14.27
CA ILE A 39 4.94 0.01 15.48
C ILE A 39 3.54 -0.59 15.34
N GLY A 40 3.19 -1.10 14.16
CA GLY A 40 1.93 -1.80 13.96
C GLY A 40 1.81 -2.34 12.54
N GLU A 41 1.00 -3.37 12.39
CA GLU A 41 0.62 -3.94 11.09
C GLU A 41 -0.90 -4.11 11.03
N TYR A 42 -1.45 -3.94 9.84
CA TYR A 42 -2.86 -4.18 9.54
C TYR A 42 -2.98 -4.82 8.16
N GLN A 43 -3.87 -5.81 8.06
CA GLN A 43 -4.18 -6.48 6.81
C GLN A 43 -5.67 -6.78 6.76
N SER A 44 -6.28 -6.52 5.61
CA SER A 44 -7.67 -6.91 5.36
C SER A 44 -7.85 -7.30 3.90
N TYR A 45 -8.58 -8.39 3.67
CA TYR A 45 -9.18 -8.64 2.37
C TYR A 45 -10.38 -7.72 2.17
N ILE A 46 -10.65 -7.37 0.91
CA ILE A 46 -11.76 -6.52 0.50
C ILE A 46 -12.59 -7.30 -0.51
N LYS A 47 -13.89 -7.45 -0.22
CA LYS A 47 -14.82 -8.08 -1.15
C LYS A 47 -15.08 -7.14 -2.33
N PRO A 48 -14.76 -7.52 -3.58
CA PRO A 48 -15.06 -6.68 -4.72
C PRO A 48 -16.57 -6.64 -4.98
N LYS A 49 -17.06 -5.50 -5.47
CA LYS A 49 -18.47 -5.28 -5.86
C LYS A 49 -18.63 -4.92 -7.33
N PHE A 50 -17.64 -4.27 -7.93
CA PHE A 50 -17.70 -3.71 -9.28
C PHE A 50 -16.92 -4.54 -10.29
N THR A 51 -16.00 -5.38 -9.81
CA THR A 51 -15.24 -6.30 -10.65
C THR A 51 -15.35 -7.73 -10.12
N GLU A 52 -14.87 -8.68 -10.93
CA GLU A 52 -14.80 -10.09 -10.54
C GLU A 52 -13.34 -10.52 -10.42
N LEU A 53 -13.06 -11.34 -9.40
CA LEU A 53 -11.78 -12.03 -9.30
C LEU A 53 -11.63 -12.95 -10.51
N THR A 54 -10.51 -12.85 -11.22
CA THR A 54 -10.23 -13.76 -12.34
C THR A 54 -9.11 -14.72 -11.98
N ASN A 55 -9.00 -15.81 -12.73
CA ASN A 55 -7.88 -16.76 -12.60
C ASN A 55 -6.51 -16.08 -12.72
N TYR A 56 -6.42 -14.99 -13.49
CA TYR A 56 -5.19 -14.21 -13.61
C TYR A 56 -4.86 -13.47 -12.30
N SER A 57 -5.85 -12.86 -11.65
CA SER A 57 -5.68 -12.23 -10.34
C SER A 57 -5.25 -13.26 -9.30
N THR A 58 -5.95 -14.39 -9.24
CA THR A 58 -5.61 -15.48 -8.31
C THR A 58 -4.19 -15.98 -8.53
N SER A 59 -3.73 -16.10 -9.79
CA SER A 59 -2.38 -16.54 -10.10
C SER A 59 -1.26 -15.57 -9.69
N ILE A 60 -1.58 -14.29 -9.49
CA ILE A 60 -0.62 -13.27 -9.09
C ILE A 60 -0.58 -13.14 -7.57
N HIS A 61 -1.75 -12.99 -6.94
CA HIS A 61 -1.84 -12.59 -5.53
C HIS A 61 -2.00 -13.77 -4.56
N ASN A 62 -2.25 -14.99 -5.07
CA ASN A 62 -2.65 -16.17 -4.29
C ASN A 62 -3.89 -15.94 -3.40
N ILE A 63 -4.73 -14.96 -3.76
CA ILE A 63 -6.01 -14.70 -3.10
C ILE A 63 -7.07 -15.61 -3.71
N THR A 64 -7.77 -16.33 -2.83
CA THR A 64 -8.85 -17.25 -3.21
C THR A 64 -10.21 -16.55 -3.22
N GLN A 65 -11.13 -17.02 -4.06
CA GLN A 65 -12.50 -16.52 -4.06
C GLN A 65 -13.17 -16.66 -2.68
N SER A 66 -12.94 -17.78 -1.99
CA SER A 66 -13.46 -18.01 -0.65
C SER A 66 -13.00 -16.99 0.37
N ALA A 67 -11.74 -16.51 0.29
CA ALA A 67 -11.25 -15.45 1.17
C ALA A 67 -12.02 -14.14 0.94
N LEU A 68 -12.29 -13.79 -0.33
CA LEU A 68 -13.04 -12.59 -0.70
C LEU A 68 -14.53 -12.70 -0.40
N ASP A 69 -15.11 -13.90 -0.48
CA ASP A 69 -16.53 -14.11 -0.21
C ASP A 69 -16.90 -13.79 1.24
N SER A 70 -15.99 -14.12 2.17
CA SER A 70 -16.10 -13.80 3.60
C SER A 70 -15.61 -12.40 3.98
N ALA A 71 -14.96 -11.69 3.07
CA ALA A 71 -14.39 -10.38 3.34
C ALA A 71 -15.46 -9.29 3.44
N LEU A 72 -15.09 -8.20 4.10
CA LEU A 72 -15.91 -7.00 4.18
C LEU A 72 -15.79 -6.18 2.89
N TYR A 73 -16.83 -5.40 2.58
CA TYR A 73 -16.75 -4.39 1.53
C TYR A 73 -15.90 -3.20 1.97
N LEU A 74 -15.34 -2.47 0.99
CA LEU A 74 -14.40 -1.36 1.23
C LEU A 74 -14.86 -0.36 2.32
N PRO A 75 -16.12 0.12 2.39
CA PRO A 75 -16.52 1.07 3.44
C PRO A 75 -16.38 0.51 4.85
N ALA A 76 -16.57 -0.79 5.04
CA ALA A 76 -16.39 -1.43 6.33
C ALA A 76 -14.90 -1.63 6.65
N VAL A 77 -14.11 -2.07 5.66
CA VAL A 77 -12.65 -2.18 5.79
C VAL A 77 -12.01 -0.83 6.14
N LEU A 78 -12.44 0.27 5.50
CA LEU A 78 -11.95 1.61 5.83
C LEU A 78 -12.30 2.02 7.27
N ARG A 79 -13.48 1.66 7.78
CA ARG A 79 -13.85 1.92 9.18
C ARG A 79 -12.98 1.12 10.16
N GLU A 80 -12.76 -0.17 9.90
CA GLU A 80 -11.88 -1.00 10.74
C GLU A 80 -10.44 -0.50 10.69
N PHE A 81 -9.99 -0.09 9.50
CA PHE A 81 -8.67 0.51 9.33
C PHE A 81 -8.52 1.81 10.13
N GLN A 82 -9.53 2.68 10.12
CA GLN A 82 -9.54 3.89 10.96
C GLN A 82 -9.51 3.59 12.46
N GLN A 83 -10.27 2.57 12.90
CA GLN A 83 -10.24 2.12 14.29
C GLN A 83 -8.86 1.60 14.68
N TRP A 84 -8.23 0.82 13.81
CA TRP A 84 -6.87 0.35 14.00
C TRP A 84 -5.87 1.52 14.07
N MET A 85 -5.95 2.51 13.17
CA MET A 85 -5.08 3.70 13.22
C MET A 85 -5.22 4.46 14.54
N ALA A 86 -6.42 4.49 15.13
CA ALA A 86 -6.67 5.13 16.43
C ALA A 86 -6.03 4.37 17.61
N THR A 87 -5.61 3.11 17.43
CA THR A 87 -4.87 2.34 18.44
C THR A 87 -3.37 2.58 18.40
N LEU A 88 -2.85 3.23 17.34
CA LEU A 88 -1.42 3.47 17.19
C LEU A 88 -0.93 4.49 18.24
N PRO A 89 0.33 4.38 18.70
CA PRO A 89 0.88 5.29 19.71
C PRO A 89 0.86 6.77 19.33
N ASN A 90 0.91 7.08 18.03
CA ASN A 90 0.83 8.44 17.51
C ASN A 90 -0.04 8.46 16.25
N THR A 91 -0.73 9.57 16.00
CA THR A 91 -1.54 9.75 14.79
C THR A 91 -0.68 9.73 13.52
N PRO A 92 -1.03 8.93 12.51
CA PRO A 92 -0.36 8.96 11.22
C PRO A 92 -0.41 10.34 10.55
N THR A 93 0.75 10.83 10.11
CA THR A 93 0.87 12.18 9.49
C THR A 93 1.01 12.13 7.97
N ARG A 94 1.51 11.01 7.44
CA ARG A 94 1.65 10.73 6.00
C ARG A 94 1.53 9.23 5.76
N TRP A 95 1.22 8.87 4.53
CA TRP A 95 1.36 7.50 4.08
C TRP A 95 2.10 7.42 2.75
N TYR A 96 2.68 6.26 2.51
CA TYR A 96 3.54 5.96 1.39
C TYR A 96 3.04 4.71 0.70
N SER A 97 3.05 4.73 -0.63
CA SER A 97 3.06 3.50 -1.40
C SER A 97 4.20 3.51 -2.39
N TRP A 98 4.62 2.35 -2.87
CA TRP A 98 5.72 2.29 -3.83
C TRP A 98 5.34 3.02 -5.13
N GLY A 99 4.11 2.87 -5.58
CA GLY A 99 3.60 3.46 -6.81
C GLY A 99 2.75 4.72 -6.60
N SER A 100 2.15 5.20 -7.68
CA SER A 100 0.94 6.05 -7.59
C SER A 100 -0.31 5.23 -7.89
N TYR A 101 -0.17 3.92 -8.04
CA TYR A 101 -1.29 3.04 -8.36
C TYR A 101 -2.26 2.98 -7.17
N ASP A 102 -1.73 2.71 -5.98
CA ASP A 102 -2.51 2.46 -4.76
C ASP A 102 -3.39 3.64 -4.37
N ILE A 103 -2.82 4.86 -4.33
CA ILE A 103 -3.60 6.08 -4.07
C ILE A 103 -4.70 6.27 -5.11
N ARG A 104 -4.40 6.11 -6.41
CA ARG A 104 -5.37 6.31 -7.48
C ARG A 104 -6.49 5.26 -7.43
N GLN A 105 -6.13 4.01 -7.11
CA GLN A 105 -7.09 2.93 -7.00
C GLN A 105 -8.01 3.13 -5.77
N LEU A 106 -7.46 3.50 -4.61
CA LEU A 106 -8.28 3.84 -3.43
C LEU A 106 -9.19 5.04 -3.68
N GLU A 107 -8.69 6.09 -4.33
CA GLU A 107 -9.50 7.27 -4.68
C GLU A 107 -10.65 6.90 -5.64
N LEU A 108 -10.37 6.04 -6.63
CA LEU A 108 -11.38 5.52 -7.54
C LEU A 108 -12.42 4.69 -6.79
N ASP A 109 -11.97 3.74 -5.96
CA ASP A 109 -12.85 2.81 -5.23
C ASP A 109 -13.74 3.54 -4.21
N ALA A 110 -13.17 4.51 -3.48
CA ALA A 110 -13.89 5.30 -2.50
C ALA A 110 -14.73 6.43 -3.13
N GLY A 111 -14.43 6.80 -4.37
CA GLY A 111 -15.04 7.92 -5.07
C GLY A 111 -16.55 7.78 -5.34
N PRO A 112 -17.18 8.86 -5.84
CA PRO A 112 -18.63 8.96 -6.00
C PRO A 112 -19.21 7.95 -7.01
N GLU A 113 -18.41 7.46 -7.95
CA GLU A 113 -18.82 6.47 -8.95
C GLU A 113 -18.88 5.05 -8.38
N ARG A 114 -18.35 4.82 -7.17
CA ARG A 114 -18.29 3.51 -6.51
C ARG A 114 -18.91 3.55 -5.12
N TRP A 115 -18.09 3.67 -4.08
CA TRP A 115 -18.59 3.57 -2.71
C TRP A 115 -19.03 4.90 -2.10
N ASN A 116 -18.63 6.03 -2.69
CA ASN A 116 -18.91 7.38 -2.19
C ASN A 116 -18.65 7.53 -0.68
N VAL A 117 -17.46 7.12 -0.26
CA VAL A 117 -17.01 7.10 1.14
C VAL A 117 -15.70 7.88 1.26
N ALA A 118 -15.50 8.58 2.36
CA ALA A 118 -14.26 9.31 2.59
C ALA A 118 -13.12 8.35 2.99
N LEU A 119 -11.96 8.47 2.34
CA LEU A 119 -10.76 7.70 2.70
C LEU A 119 -10.24 8.06 4.09
N ASN A 120 -10.32 9.35 4.47
CA ASN A 120 -9.80 9.87 5.74
C ASN A 120 -8.36 9.43 6.04
N LEU A 121 -7.52 9.41 5.00
CA LEU A 121 -6.10 9.14 5.11
C LEU A 121 -5.30 10.44 5.13
N PRO A 122 -4.12 10.46 5.77
CA PRO A 122 -3.22 11.60 5.68
C PRO A 122 -2.68 11.78 4.25
N GLU A 123 -1.80 12.77 4.07
CA GLU A 123 -1.17 13.03 2.77
C GLU A 123 -0.41 11.81 2.23
N HIS A 124 -0.63 11.47 0.95
CA HIS A 124 0.11 10.44 0.23
C HIS A 124 1.43 10.98 -0.33
N LEU A 125 2.49 10.19 -0.23
CA LEU A 125 3.74 10.40 -0.96
C LEU A 125 4.17 9.15 -1.71
N ASN A 126 4.68 9.35 -2.93
CA ASN A 126 5.20 8.24 -3.75
C ASN A 126 6.63 7.86 -3.33
N ALA A 127 6.76 6.73 -2.63
CA ALA A 127 8.05 6.26 -2.10
C ALA A 127 9.06 5.98 -3.21
N LYS A 128 8.66 5.45 -4.36
CA LYS A 128 9.58 5.17 -5.49
C LYS A 128 10.21 6.45 -6.07
N LYS A 129 9.45 7.54 -6.17
CA LYS A 129 9.96 8.85 -6.64
C LYS A 129 10.93 9.44 -5.61
N LEU A 130 10.60 9.35 -4.32
CA LEU A 130 11.46 9.81 -3.25
C LEU A 130 12.75 8.99 -3.16
N PHE A 131 12.65 7.66 -3.21
CA PHE A 131 13.79 6.75 -3.29
C PHE A 131 14.67 7.05 -4.51
N GLN A 132 14.06 7.26 -5.68
CA GLN A 132 14.79 7.66 -6.89
C GLN A 132 15.58 8.96 -6.67
N LYS A 133 14.93 9.99 -6.08
CA LYS A 133 15.56 11.28 -5.83
C LYS A 133 16.76 11.15 -4.89
N ASN A 134 16.64 10.29 -3.88
CA ASN A 134 17.63 10.18 -2.80
C ASN A 134 18.76 9.19 -3.13
N GLN A 135 18.48 8.09 -3.83
CA GLN A 135 19.37 6.95 -3.93
C GLN A 135 19.89 6.68 -5.35
N LEU A 136 19.27 7.26 -6.40
CA LEU A 136 19.54 6.90 -7.79
C LEU A 136 20.03 8.09 -8.62
N LYS A 137 20.75 7.77 -9.70
CA LYS A 137 21.06 8.76 -10.75
C LYS A 137 19.75 9.26 -11.38
N LYS A 138 19.73 10.55 -11.73
CA LYS A 138 18.58 11.25 -12.34
C LYS A 138 18.00 10.44 -13.50
N GLY A 139 16.67 10.25 -13.49
CA GLY A 139 15.94 9.55 -14.56
C GLY A 139 15.82 8.03 -14.40
N ARG A 140 16.49 7.39 -13.43
CA ARG A 140 16.36 5.94 -13.22
C ARG A 140 15.30 5.60 -12.17
N GLN A 141 14.35 4.74 -12.52
CA GLN A 141 13.38 4.16 -11.58
C GLN A 141 13.55 2.64 -11.50
N VAL A 142 13.26 2.08 -10.33
CA VAL A 142 13.36 0.65 -10.08
C VAL A 142 12.08 0.12 -9.42
N GLY A 143 11.78 -1.16 -9.61
CA GLY A 143 10.72 -1.85 -8.86
C GLY A 143 11.17 -2.14 -7.42
N LEU A 144 10.22 -2.45 -6.54
CA LEU A 144 10.43 -2.64 -5.10
C LEU A 144 11.57 -3.62 -4.80
N LYS A 145 11.49 -4.84 -5.35
CA LYS A 145 12.54 -5.86 -5.21
C LYS A 145 13.93 -5.37 -5.61
N LYS A 146 14.03 -4.57 -6.68
CA LYS A 146 15.32 -4.04 -7.13
C LYS A 146 15.81 -2.90 -6.22
N ALA A 147 14.92 -2.12 -5.61
CA ALA A 147 15.30 -1.13 -4.61
C ALA A 147 15.88 -1.78 -3.36
N LEU A 148 15.23 -2.83 -2.84
CA LEU A 148 15.75 -3.63 -1.73
C LEU A 148 17.15 -4.17 -2.01
N ASN A 149 17.34 -4.82 -3.17
CA ASN A 149 18.65 -5.34 -3.55
C ASN A 149 19.74 -4.26 -3.66
N LEU A 150 19.38 -3.01 -4.01
CA LEU A 150 20.35 -1.92 -4.12
C LEU A 150 20.85 -1.44 -2.75
N VAL A 151 20.06 -1.62 -1.70
CA VAL A 151 20.42 -1.26 -0.32
C VAL A 151 20.89 -2.47 0.50
N GLY A 152 21.06 -3.63 -0.14
CA GLY A 152 21.52 -4.87 0.50
C GLY A 152 20.43 -5.62 1.27
N CYS A 153 19.16 -5.27 1.10
CA CYS A 153 18.04 -5.99 1.71
C CYS A 153 17.49 -7.04 0.74
N GLU A 154 17.02 -8.15 1.29
CA GLU A 154 16.26 -9.15 0.55
C GLU A 154 14.75 -8.91 0.70
N PHE A 155 13.98 -9.38 -0.29
CA PHE A 155 12.53 -9.35 -0.18
C PHE A 155 12.07 -10.36 0.87
N VAL A 156 11.32 -9.89 1.88
CA VAL A 156 10.77 -10.75 2.93
C VAL A 156 9.31 -11.08 2.64
N GLY A 157 8.92 -12.34 2.84
CA GLY A 157 7.54 -12.79 2.66
C GLY A 157 7.19 -13.16 1.21
N GLN A 158 5.90 -13.20 0.92
CA GLN A 158 5.36 -13.57 -0.37
C GLN A 158 5.14 -12.34 -1.23
N LYS A 159 5.76 -12.32 -2.41
CA LYS A 159 5.51 -11.28 -3.41
C LYS A 159 4.03 -11.29 -3.81
N HIS A 160 3.42 -10.12 -3.95
CA HIS A 160 2.00 -9.94 -4.25
C HIS A 160 1.06 -10.37 -3.10
N SER A 161 1.54 -10.27 -1.86
CA SER A 161 0.68 -10.09 -0.71
C SER A 161 0.84 -8.63 -0.27
N ALA A 162 -0.28 -7.92 -0.16
CA ALA A 162 -0.25 -6.50 0.16
C ALA A 162 0.51 -6.21 1.47
N LEU A 163 0.36 -7.06 2.49
CA LEU A 163 1.06 -6.86 3.76
C LEU A 163 2.58 -7.06 3.62
N ASP A 164 3.01 -8.09 2.91
CA ASP A 164 4.43 -8.35 2.70
C ASP A 164 5.06 -7.26 1.82
N ASP A 165 4.38 -6.82 0.77
CA ASP A 165 4.84 -5.69 -0.04
C ASP A 165 4.91 -4.39 0.82
N ALA A 166 3.95 -4.13 1.70
CA ALA A 166 3.99 -3.02 2.66
C ALA A 166 5.16 -3.11 3.66
N ARG A 167 5.50 -4.31 4.18
CA ARG A 167 6.69 -4.55 5.02
C ARG A 167 7.97 -4.22 4.27
N ASN A 168 8.05 -4.62 3.01
CA ASN A 168 9.21 -4.34 2.16
C ASN A 168 9.32 -2.85 1.82
N ILE A 169 8.21 -2.13 1.66
CA ILE A 169 8.22 -0.67 1.56
C ILE A 169 8.73 -0.05 2.86
N ALA A 170 8.26 -0.51 4.03
CA ALA A 170 8.72 -0.04 5.33
C ALA A 170 10.22 -0.27 5.56
N CYS A 171 10.77 -1.40 5.08
CA CYS A 171 12.20 -1.66 5.11
C CYS A 171 13.02 -0.60 4.34
N LEU A 172 12.42 0.03 3.33
CA LEU A 172 13.07 1.10 2.55
C LEU A 172 12.85 2.50 3.14
N PHE A 173 12.16 2.62 4.28
CA PHE A 173 11.69 3.90 4.81
C PHE A 173 12.80 4.93 4.97
N GLU A 174 13.92 4.57 5.59
CA GLU A 174 15.07 5.47 5.79
C GLU A 174 15.69 6.00 4.49
N PHE A 175 15.48 5.31 3.37
CA PHE A 175 16.07 5.68 2.09
C PHE A 175 15.23 6.69 1.31
N PHE A 176 13.93 6.79 1.60
CA PHE A 176 13.01 7.72 0.93
C PHE A 176 12.43 8.79 1.86
N HIS A 177 12.38 8.53 3.17
CA HIS A 177 11.97 9.50 4.16
C HIS A 177 13.15 10.37 4.57
N THR A 178 12.99 11.69 4.48
CA THR A 178 13.95 12.64 5.02
C THR A 178 13.30 13.38 6.17
N ASN A 179 13.84 13.21 7.39
CA ASN A 179 13.47 14.04 8.52
C ASN A 179 13.80 15.50 8.17
N GLU A 180 12.81 16.41 8.24
CA GLU A 180 13.02 17.85 8.01
C GLU A 180 13.98 18.51 9.02
N ARG A 181 14.53 17.75 9.97
CA ARG A 181 15.45 18.24 11.00
C ARG A 181 16.93 18.36 10.58
N ALA A 182 17.30 18.05 9.35
CA ALA A 182 18.68 18.18 8.88
C ALA A 182 19.02 19.56 8.26
N GLN A 183 18.19 20.58 8.51
CA GLN A 183 18.45 21.97 8.09
C GLN A 183 18.29 22.93 9.28
N ASN A 184 19.13 22.77 10.31
CA ASN A 184 19.51 23.84 11.23
C ASN A 184 20.89 23.55 11.81
#